data_AF-Q2XRB1-F1
#
_entry.id   AF-Q2XRB1-F1
#
_cell.length_a   1.000
_cell.length_b   1.000
_cell.length_c   1.000
_cell.angle_alpha   90.00
_cell.angle_beta   90.00
_cell.angle_gamma   90.00
#
_symmetry.space_group_name_H-M   'P 1'
#
loop_
_entity.id
_entity.type
_entity.pdbx_description
1 polymer ?
#
loop_
_entity_poly.entity_id
_entity_poly.type
_entity_poly.pdbx_seq_one_letter_code
_entity_poly.pdbx_strand_id
1 'polypeptide(L)'
;SRVLSECDTESSIYDNDEEINSVKEIFERQASQRLREYDERLQEKRQKRKEQRDKNIQKIIHKDKMEKNLAEKIEKGCLMCGCGLGSVAGSVGLFGGVAINIWKHLALEASIKTAIAEGTAKIAEAAEAARILAGNNAVISGLKELGVSSVGVKGLQSLFTAKNDTVVTKITEVVYNQYVQTCKGYPLGRLGLKFVETNPASRFCQSVLNATFAASQPKKGISSIPIIQRTAQNIVSEAEGVAAVAAEVARESATNAIEVQQTNVINAIFMSKQTAIIASVVAILIIVLIMLIIYLIVRYRRKKKMKKKLQ
;
A
#
# COMPACT_ATOMS: atom_id res chain seq x y z
N SER A 1 -5.19 -71.91 -32.78
CA SER A 1 -4.93 -72.52 -31.46
C SER A 1 -3.57 -73.19 -31.48
N ARG A 2 -2.63 -72.75 -30.62
CA ARG A 2 -1.39 -73.49 -30.34
C ARG A 2 -1.65 -74.31 -29.09
N VAL A 3 -1.76 -75.63 -29.25
CA VAL A 3 -1.94 -76.58 -28.16
C VAL A 3 -0.58 -76.77 -27.50
N LEU A 4 -0.45 -76.36 -26.24
CA LEU A 4 0.70 -76.68 -25.41
C LEU A 4 0.55 -78.14 -24.98
N SER A 5 1.46 -78.98 -25.46
CA SER A 5 1.63 -80.35 -25.00
C SER A 5 2.29 -80.30 -23.63
N GLU A 6 1.57 -80.70 -22.57
CA GLU A 6 2.19 -81.06 -21.30
C GLU A 6 3.03 -82.32 -21.55
N CYS A 7 4.35 -82.18 -21.44
CA CYS A 7 5.24 -83.32 -21.29
C CYS A 7 5.34 -83.62 -19.79
N ASP A 8 4.97 -84.84 -19.40
CA ASP A 8 5.17 -85.36 -18.06
C ASP A 8 6.65 -85.23 -17.68
N THR A 9 6.93 -84.36 -16.70
CA THR A 9 8.27 -84.19 -16.18
C THR A 9 8.49 -85.32 -15.19
N GLU A 10 9.28 -86.31 -15.60
CA GLU A 10 9.77 -87.37 -14.74
C GLU A 10 10.45 -86.74 -13.51
N SER A 11 9.85 -86.89 -12.33
CA SER A 11 10.36 -86.32 -11.09
C SER A 11 11.64 -87.06 -10.71
N SER A 12 12.79 -86.44 -10.94
CA SER A 12 14.07 -86.97 -10.46
C SER A 12 14.07 -86.95 -8.94
N ILE A 13 14.00 -88.14 -8.34
CA ILE A 13 14.01 -88.35 -6.88
C ILE A 13 15.42 -88.04 -6.35
N TYR A 14 15.70 -86.76 -6.09
CA TYR A 14 16.91 -86.27 -5.41
C TYR A 14 16.56 -85.62 -4.05
N ASP A 15 15.52 -86.10 -3.39
CA ASP A 15 15.01 -85.49 -2.15
C ASP A 15 15.92 -85.71 -0.93
N ASN A 16 16.89 -86.62 -0.99
CA ASN A 16 17.73 -87.03 0.16
C ASN A 16 19.25 -86.93 -0.09
N ASP A 17 19.69 -86.23 -1.14
CA ASP A 17 21.13 -86.01 -1.35
C ASP A 17 21.63 -84.91 -0.42
N GLU A 18 22.62 -85.22 0.42
CA GLU A 18 23.08 -84.37 1.52
C GLU A 18 23.66 -83.05 1.02
N GLU A 19 24.29 -83.08 -0.17
CA GLU A 19 24.82 -81.91 -0.86
C GLU A 19 23.70 -81.00 -1.39
N ILE A 20 22.65 -81.58 -2.00
CA ILE A 20 21.50 -80.84 -2.54
C ILE A 20 20.67 -80.21 -1.41
N ASN A 21 20.51 -80.90 -0.29
CA ASN A 21 19.83 -80.36 0.88
C ASN A 21 20.57 -79.17 1.49
N SER A 22 21.91 -79.19 1.53
CA SER A 22 22.71 -78.04 2.02
C SER A 22 22.55 -76.79 1.14
N VAL A 23 22.53 -76.96 -0.19
CA VAL A 23 22.34 -75.87 -1.16
C VAL A 23 20.92 -75.31 -1.08
N LYS A 24 19.92 -76.17 -0.95
CA LYS A 24 18.52 -75.78 -0.76
C LYS A 24 18.34 -74.93 0.50
N GLU A 25 18.92 -75.34 1.63
CA GLU A 25 18.81 -74.61 2.89
C GLU A 25 19.51 -73.23 2.83
N ILE A 26 20.65 -73.13 2.13
CA ILE A 26 21.35 -71.85 1.89
C ILE A 26 20.50 -70.93 1.00
N PHE A 27 19.88 -71.46 -0.05
CA PHE A 27 19.01 -70.70 -0.94
C PHE A 27 17.75 -70.21 -0.20
N GLU A 28 17.13 -71.07 0.61
CA GLU A 28 15.96 -70.71 1.43
C GLU A 28 16.31 -69.62 2.46
N ARG A 29 17.47 -69.70 3.14
CA ARG A 29 17.93 -68.64 4.04
C ARG A 29 18.18 -67.32 3.31
N GLN A 30 18.87 -67.36 2.16
CA GLN A 30 19.12 -66.15 1.37
C GLN A 30 17.84 -65.54 0.80
N ALA A 31 16.93 -66.37 0.29
CA ALA A 31 15.64 -65.92 -0.23
C ALA A 31 14.78 -65.30 0.89
N SER A 32 14.75 -65.94 2.06
CA SER A 32 14.06 -65.42 3.25
C SER A 32 14.61 -64.09 3.73
N GLN A 33 15.93 -63.89 3.67
CA GLN A 33 16.56 -62.62 4.03
C GLN A 33 16.21 -61.50 3.03
N ARG A 34 16.28 -61.77 1.72
CA ARG A 34 15.90 -60.79 0.69
C ARG A 34 14.43 -60.42 0.74
N LEU A 35 13.55 -61.36 1.08
CA LEU A 35 12.12 -61.09 1.26
C LEU A 35 11.88 -60.16 2.45
N ARG A 36 12.54 -60.40 3.59
CA ARG A 36 12.48 -59.51 4.76
C ARG A 36 12.97 -58.09 4.44
N GLU A 37 14.13 -57.96 3.79
CA GLU A 37 14.67 -56.66 3.38
C GLU A 37 13.80 -55.95 2.31
N TYR A 38 13.12 -56.71 1.45
CA TYR A 38 12.17 -56.14 0.50
C TYR A 38 10.91 -55.62 1.20
N ASP A 39 10.37 -56.38 2.15
CA ASP A 39 9.19 -55.99 2.94
C ASP A 39 9.45 -54.77 3.81
N GLU A 40 10.61 -54.69 4.49
CA GLU A 40 11.01 -53.52 5.28
C GLU A 40 11.11 -52.26 4.42
N ARG A 41 11.75 -52.33 3.24
CA ARG A 41 11.80 -51.21 2.29
C ARG A 41 10.42 -50.82 1.77
N LEU A 42 9.52 -51.79 1.60
CA LEU A 42 8.16 -51.52 1.16
C LEU A 42 7.35 -50.81 2.25
N GLN A 43 7.51 -51.22 3.51
CA GLN A 43 6.89 -50.59 4.67
C GLN A 43 7.39 -49.16 4.86
N GLU A 44 8.70 -48.92 4.80
CA GLU A 44 9.28 -47.58 4.94
C GLU A 44 8.74 -46.61 3.86
N LYS A 45 8.68 -47.06 2.59
CA LYS A 45 8.13 -46.27 1.48
C LYS A 45 6.64 -46.00 1.65
N ARG A 46 5.87 -46.96 2.19
CA ARG A 46 4.44 -46.77 2.51
C ARG A 46 4.25 -45.73 3.62
N GLN A 47 5.10 -45.76 4.65
CA GLN A 47 5.04 -44.83 5.77
C GLN A 47 5.38 -43.40 5.35
N LYS A 48 6.46 -43.19 4.59
CA LYS A 48 6.82 -41.88 4.02
C LYS A 48 5.70 -41.26 3.17
N ARG A 49 5.00 -42.08 2.36
CA ARG A 49 3.85 -41.60 1.56
C ARG A 49 2.60 -41.34 2.40
N LYS A 50 2.42 -42.00 3.53
CA LYS A 50 1.34 -41.72 4.48
C LYS A 50 1.58 -40.38 5.19
N GLU A 51 2.78 -40.17 5.72
CA GLU A 51 3.18 -38.90 6.34
C GLU A 51 3.10 -37.72 5.38
N GLN A 52 3.53 -37.88 4.13
CA GLN A 52 3.42 -36.82 3.13
C GLN A 52 1.96 -36.46 2.81
N ARG A 53 1.07 -37.47 2.76
CA ARG A 53 -0.37 -37.24 2.60
C ARG A 53 -0.95 -36.53 3.80
N ASP A 54 -0.62 -36.95 5.01
CA ASP A 54 -1.12 -36.34 6.25
C ASP A 54 -0.66 -34.88 6.38
N LYS A 55 0.61 -34.57 6.02
CA LYS A 55 1.12 -33.18 5.94
C LYS A 55 0.36 -32.34 4.91
N ASN A 56 0.09 -32.89 3.73
CA ASN A 56 -0.68 -32.20 2.69
C ASN A 56 -2.13 -31.97 3.13
N ILE A 57 -2.77 -32.95 3.77
CA ILE A 57 -4.12 -32.84 4.31
C ILE A 57 -4.17 -31.78 5.42
N GLN A 58 -3.23 -31.77 6.37
CA GLN A 58 -3.16 -30.72 7.38
C GLN A 58 -2.99 -29.34 6.77
N LYS A 59 -2.15 -29.20 5.73
CA LYS A 59 -1.98 -27.93 5.01
C LYS A 59 -3.28 -27.47 4.33
N ILE A 60 -4.04 -28.39 3.76
CA ILE A 60 -5.37 -28.10 3.16
C ILE A 60 -6.37 -27.70 4.24
N ILE A 61 -6.44 -28.41 5.36
CA ILE A 61 -7.36 -28.10 6.47
C ILE A 61 -7.02 -26.73 7.08
N HIS A 62 -5.75 -26.43 7.32
CA HIS A 62 -5.33 -25.13 7.83
C HIS A 62 -5.66 -24.00 6.86
N LYS A 63 -5.47 -24.23 5.55
CA LYS A 63 -5.84 -23.27 4.52
C LYS A 63 -7.36 -23.04 4.46
N ASP A 64 -8.16 -24.10 4.47
CA ASP A 64 -9.63 -24.04 4.50
C ASP A 64 -10.14 -23.33 5.77
N LYS A 65 -9.49 -23.55 6.92
CA LYS A 65 -9.83 -22.86 8.18
C LYS A 65 -9.52 -21.36 8.14
N MET A 66 -8.44 -20.94 7.49
CA MET A 66 -8.14 -19.52 7.29
C MET A 66 -9.12 -18.87 6.31
N GLU A 67 -9.45 -19.57 5.21
CA GLU A 67 -10.43 -19.11 4.22
C GLU A 67 -11.83 -18.98 4.83
N LYS A 68 -12.26 -19.92 5.68
CA LYS A 68 -13.52 -19.83 6.45
C LYS A 68 -13.54 -18.66 7.43
N ASN A 69 -12.45 -18.42 8.17
CA ASN A 69 -12.36 -17.26 9.08
C ASN A 69 -12.39 -15.93 8.32
N LEU A 70 -11.79 -15.88 7.12
CA LEU A 70 -11.85 -14.71 6.25
C LEU A 70 -13.27 -14.50 5.73
N ALA A 71 -13.93 -15.57 5.27
CA ALA A 71 -15.31 -15.53 4.79
C ALA A 71 -16.29 -15.08 5.89
N GLU A 72 -16.14 -15.57 7.12
CA GLU A 72 -16.98 -15.17 8.24
C GLU A 72 -16.78 -13.69 8.63
N LYS A 73 -15.55 -13.18 8.52
CA LYS A 73 -15.26 -11.74 8.70
C LYS A 73 -15.86 -10.88 7.60
N ILE A 74 -15.83 -11.37 6.35
CA ILE A 74 -16.44 -10.71 5.20
C ILE A 74 -17.97 -10.73 5.33
N GLU A 75 -18.56 -11.84 5.78
CA GLU A 75 -20.00 -11.96 6.02
C GLU A 75 -20.48 -11.04 7.13
N LYS A 76 -19.73 -10.94 8.25
CA LYS A 76 -19.99 -9.94 9.31
C LYS A 76 -19.81 -8.50 8.82
N GLY A 77 -18.85 -8.24 7.92
CA GLY A 77 -18.67 -6.94 7.27
C GLY A 77 -19.78 -6.60 6.26
N CYS A 78 -20.31 -7.60 5.55
CA CYS A 78 -21.38 -7.47 4.57
C CYS A 78 -22.76 -7.33 5.23
N LEU A 79 -23.00 -8.00 6.37
CA LEU A 79 -24.19 -7.79 7.21
C LEU A 79 -24.27 -6.37 7.78
N MET A 80 -23.13 -5.69 7.98
CA MET A 80 -23.06 -4.29 8.40
C MET A 80 -23.30 -3.31 7.24
N CYS A 81 -23.27 -3.76 5.98
CA CYS A 81 -23.51 -2.96 4.80
C CYS A 81 -24.70 -3.56 4.04
N GLY A 82 -25.92 -3.29 4.51
CA GLY A 82 -27.16 -3.87 3.98
C GLY A 82 -27.41 -3.61 2.49
N CYS A 83 -26.85 -4.44 1.62
CA CYS A 83 -27.26 -4.57 0.23
C CYS A 83 -27.91 -5.93 0.03
N GLY A 84 -29.24 -5.93 0.01
CA GLY A 84 -30.07 -7.12 -0.07
C GLY A 84 -29.78 -7.99 -1.30
N LEU A 85 -29.63 -9.29 -1.06
CA LEU A 85 -29.61 -10.32 -2.10
C LEU A 85 -30.69 -11.35 -1.78
N GLY A 86 -31.94 -10.91 -1.85
CA GLY A 86 -33.06 -11.79 -2.16
C GLY A 86 -33.21 -11.89 -3.67
N SER A 87 -32.45 -12.75 -4.33
CA SER A 87 -32.86 -13.36 -5.60
C SER A 87 -31.93 -14.51 -5.97
N VAL A 88 -32.54 -15.68 -5.94
CA VAL A 88 -32.07 -16.92 -6.53
C VAL A 88 -32.11 -16.78 -8.06
N ALA A 89 -31.13 -17.39 -8.73
CA ALA A 89 -31.00 -17.61 -10.18
C ALA A 89 -30.24 -16.54 -11.00
N GLY A 90 -28.94 -16.76 -11.16
CA GLY A 90 -28.21 -16.32 -12.36
C GLY A 90 -26.80 -15.77 -12.10
N SER A 91 -25.78 -16.63 -11.90
CA SER A 91 -24.40 -16.10 -11.79
C SER A 91 -23.24 -17.11 -11.79
N VAL A 92 -23.29 -18.26 -12.47
CA VAL A 92 -22.05 -19.05 -12.69
C VAL A 92 -21.03 -18.30 -13.59
N GLY A 93 -21.40 -17.17 -14.19
CA GLY A 93 -20.50 -16.20 -14.82
C GLY A 93 -20.18 -14.94 -14.00
N LEU A 94 -20.82 -14.71 -12.85
CA LEU A 94 -20.66 -13.48 -12.06
C LEU A 94 -19.75 -13.67 -10.84
N PHE A 95 -19.66 -14.88 -10.29
CA PHE A 95 -18.80 -15.15 -9.12
C PHE A 95 -17.29 -15.03 -9.43
N GLY A 96 -16.87 -15.23 -10.69
CA GLY A 96 -15.51 -14.95 -11.11
C GLY A 96 -15.17 -13.45 -11.06
N GLY A 97 -16.09 -12.58 -11.49
CA GLY A 97 -15.88 -11.13 -11.46
C GLY A 97 -15.95 -10.54 -10.05
N VAL A 98 -16.87 -11.02 -9.21
CA VAL A 98 -17.08 -10.51 -7.84
C VAL A 98 -15.91 -10.90 -6.93
N ALA A 99 -15.40 -12.14 -7.01
CA ALA A 99 -14.24 -12.55 -6.21
C ALA A 99 -12.93 -11.85 -6.65
N ILE A 100 -12.69 -11.70 -7.96
CA ILE A 100 -11.47 -11.05 -8.48
C ILE A 100 -11.43 -9.57 -8.13
N ASN A 101 -12.56 -8.85 -8.20
CA ASN A 101 -12.60 -7.43 -7.86
C ASN A 101 -12.31 -7.18 -6.37
N ILE A 102 -12.82 -8.03 -5.47
CA ILE A 102 -12.53 -7.93 -4.03
C ILE A 102 -11.03 -8.15 -3.75
N TRP A 103 -10.43 -9.17 -4.36
CA TRP A 103 -9.01 -9.48 -4.18
C TRP A 103 -8.10 -8.41 -4.82
N LYS A 104 -8.54 -7.82 -5.94
CA LYS A 104 -7.85 -6.70 -6.59
C LYS A 104 -7.77 -5.48 -5.66
N HIS A 105 -8.86 -5.12 -5.00
CA HIS A 105 -8.87 -4.00 -4.05
C HIS A 105 -7.98 -4.26 -2.82
N LEU A 106 -8.07 -5.45 -2.22
CA LEU A 106 -7.24 -5.83 -1.06
C LEU A 106 -5.74 -5.84 -1.39
N ALA A 107 -5.37 -6.38 -2.56
CA ALA A 107 -3.98 -6.39 -3.01
C ALA A 107 -3.44 -4.98 -3.29
N LEU A 108 -4.28 -4.12 -3.89
CA LEU A 108 -3.96 -2.74 -4.18
C LEU A 108 -3.78 -1.93 -2.88
N GLU A 109 -4.68 -2.08 -1.91
CA GLU A 109 -4.57 -1.45 -0.59
C GLU A 109 -3.29 -1.86 0.15
N ALA A 110 -2.96 -3.16 0.16
CA ALA A 110 -1.73 -3.66 0.79
C ALA A 110 -0.46 -3.10 0.13
N SER A 111 -0.45 -2.97 -1.21
CA SER A 111 0.67 -2.41 -1.95
C SER A 111 0.86 -0.91 -1.71
N ILE A 112 -0.23 -0.13 -1.69
CA ILE A 112 -0.20 1.31 -1.40
C ILE A 112 0.28 1.53 0.02
N LYS A 113 -0.22 0.76 1.00
CA LYS A 113 0.23 0.86 2.39
C LYS A 113 1.74 0.64 2.54
N THR A 114 2.28 -0.33 1.81
CA THR A 114 3.72 -0.61 1.79
C THR A 114 4.50 0.54 1.13
N ALA A 115 4.02 1.05 0.00
CA ALA A 115 4.65 2.17 -0.70
C ALA A 115 4.63 3.48 0.12
N ILE A 116 3.55 3.74 0.86
CA ILE A 116 3.48 4.88 1.80
C ILE A 116 4.47 4.69 2.94
N ALA A 117 4.60 3.48 3.49
CA ALA A 117 5.56 3.17 4.55
C ALA A 117 7.01 3.40 4.09
N GLU A 118 7.37 2.97 2.89
CA GLU A 118 8.68 3.23 2.27
C GLU A 118 8.88 4.71 1.90
N GLY A 119 7.79 5.39 1.51
CA GLY A 119 7.77 6.80 1.12
C GLY A 119 7.78 7.79 2.29
N THR A 120 7.71 7.33 3.55
CA THR A 120 7.60 8.17 4.75
C THR A 120 8.65 9.29 4.82
N ALA A 121 9.90 9.01 4.46
CA ALA A 121 10.97 10.01 4.43
C ALA A 121 10.69 11.13 3.42
N LYS A 122 10.28 10.79 2.20
CA LYS A 122 9.95 11.76 1.15
C LYS A 122 8.71 12.60 1.49
N ILE A 123 7.71 11.96 2.11
CA ILE A 123 6.50 12.65 2.60
C ILE A 123 6.89 13.65 3.69
N ALA A 124 7.76 13.27 4.62
CA ALA A 124 8.24 14.15 5.67
C ALA A 124 9.08 15.31 5.13
N GLU A 125 9.96 15.08 4.16
CA GLU A 125 10.74 16.12 3.48
C GLU A 125 9.85 17.14 2.76
N ALA A 126 8.84 16.67 2.02
CA ALA A 126 7.88 17.53 1.34
C ALA A 126 7.06 18.36 2.33
N ALA A 127 6.62 17.75 3.43
CA ALA A 127 5.89 18.43 4.49
C ALA A 127 6.72 19.52 5.17
N GLU A 128 7.99 19.22 5.46
CA GLU A 128 8.90 20.17 6.11
C GLU A 128 9.25 21.35 5.20
N ALA A 129 9.48 21.10 3.91
CA ALA A 129 9.71 22.14 2.92
C ALA A 129 8.50 23.09 2.81
N ALA A 130 7.28 22.53 2.76
CA ALA A 130 6.05 23.31 2.73
C ALA A 130 5.82 24.10 4.03
N ARG A 131 6.08 23.47 5.18
CA ARG A 131 6.00 24.10 6.52
C ARG A 131 6.88 25.34 6.61
N ILE A 132 8.16 25.21 6.24
CA ILE A 132 9.14 26.30 6.32
C ILE A 132 8.73 27.44 5.38
N LEU A 133 8.36 27.12 4.13
CA LEU A 133 7.97 28.11 3.15
C LEU A 133 6.73 28.91 3.60
N ALA A 134 5.69 28.21 4.05
CA ALA A 134 4.44 28.84 4.50
C ALA A 134 4.63 29.65 5.79
N GLY A 135 5.37 29.11 6.77
CA GLY A 135 5.67 29.80 8.02
C GLY A 135 6.47 31.10 7.81
N ASN A 136 7.52 31.04 6.97
CA ASN A 136 8.29 32.22 6.59
C ASN A 136 7.40 33.28 5.93
N ASN A 137 6.55 32.88 4.98
CA ASN A 137 5.66 33.79 4.26
C ASN A 137 4.61 34.41 5.19
N ALA A 138 4.06 33.65 6.13
CA ALA A 138 3.08 34.14 7.10
C ALA A 138 3.69 35.20 8.03
N VAL A 139 4.91 34.99 8.54
CA VAL A 139 5.59 36.01 9.37
C VAL A 139 5.93 37.24 8.56
N ILE A 140 6.43 37.07 7.34
CA ILE A 140 6.68 38.19 6.42
C ILE A 140 5.40 38.98 6.18
N SER A 141 4.25 38.31 6.04
CA SER A 141 2.95 38.97 5.92
C SER A 141 2.58 39.75 7.19
N GLY A 142 2.64 39.11 8.37
CA GLY A 142 2.29 39.76 9.63
C GLY A 142 3.18 40.97 9.94
N LEU A 143 4.47 40.91 9.62
CA LEU A 143 5.38 42.06 9.78
C LEU A 143 5.06 43.20 8.81
N LYS A 144 4.63 42.90 7.58
CA LYS A 144 4.17 43.93 6.63
C LYS A 144 2.89 44.60 7.11
N GLU A 145 1.95 43.84 7.68
CA GLU A 145 0.72 44.38 8.26
C GLU A 145 1.00 45.31 9.44
N LEU A 146 2.00 44.97 10.27
CA LEU A 146 2.48 45.87 11.31
C LEU A 146 3.12 47.16 10.77
N GLY A 147 3.53 47.19 9.49
CA GLY A 147 4.22 48.33 8.87
C GLY A 147 5.75 48.26 8.97
N VAL A 148 6.32 47.08 9.23
CA VAL A 148 7.77 46.86 9.21
C VAL A 148 8.30 47.06 7.79
N SER A 149 9.44 47.75 7.67
CA SER A 149 10.05 48.08 6.39
C SER A 149 10.56 46.83 5.67
N SER A 150 10.51 46.85 4.34
CA SER A 150 10.97 45.73 3.51
C SER A 150 12.44 45.35 3.72
N VAL A 151 13.27 46.28 4.21
CA VAL A 151 14.69 46.06 4.55
C VAL A 151 14.82 45.17 5.79
N GLY A 152 14.05 45.43 6.84
CA GLY A 152 14.02 44.58 8.04
C GLY A 152 13.46 43.19 7.75
N VAL A 153 12.47 43.09 6.86
CA VAL A 153 11.83 41.83 6.46
C VAL A 153 12.75 40.93 5.64
N LYS A 154 13.59 41.48 4.74
CA LYS A 154 14.56 40.69 3.95
C LYS A 154 15.58 39.95 4.82
N GLY A 155 15.96 40.52 5.96
CA GLY A 155 16.87 39.88 6.92
C GLY A 155 16.29 38.67 7.65
N LEU A 156 14.96 38.44 7.53
CA LEU A 156 14.24 37.42 8.29
C LEU A 156 13.80 36.20 7.44
N GLN A 157 14.12 36.18 6.14
CA GLN A 157 13.68 35.14 5.19
C GLN A 157 14.16 33.71 5.52
N SER A 158 15.11 33.54 6.46
CA SER A 158 15.74 32.26 6.80
C SER A 158 15.55 31.82 8.26
N LEU A 159 14.53 32.33 8.97
CA LEU A 159 14.42 32.11 10.42
C LEU A 159 13.68 30.83 10.85
N PHE A 160 12.78 30.28 10.03
CA PHE A 160 11.95 29.13 10.44
C PHE A 160 12.67 27.76 10.52
N THR A 161 13.98 27.74 10.34
CA THR A 161 14.85 26.58 10.67
C THR A 161 15.32 26.56 12.13
N ALA A 162 15.10 27.64 12.90
CA ALA A 162 15.54 27.76 14.30
C ALA A 162 14.38 27.54 15.29
N LYS A 163 14.71 27.29 16.57
CA LYS A 163 13.72 27.21 17.66
C LYS A 163 12.88 28.50 17.74
N ASN A 164 11.59 28.35 18.06
CA ASN A 164 10.61 29.45 18.13
C ASN A 164 11.07 30.63 18.99
N ASP A 165 11.70 30.37 20.14
CA ASP A 165 12.21 31.43 21.04
C ASP A 165 13.29 32.30 20.38
N THR A 166 14.15 31.70 19.56
CA THR A 166 15.16 32.41 18.79
C THR A 166 14.53 33.27 17.69
N VAL A 167 13.46 32.76 17.05
CA VAL A 167 12.72 33.49 16.01
C VAL A 167 12.04 34.72 16.61
N VAL A 168 11.34 34.56 17.73
CA VAL A 168 10.69 35.65 18.45
C VAL A 168 11.69 36.73 18.86
N THR A 169 12.86 36.33 19.38
CA THR A 169 13.90 37.27 19.82
C THR A 169 14.43 38.11 18.66
N LYS A 170 14.73 37.48 17.52
CA LYS A 170 15.21 38.17 16.31
C LYS A 170 14.17 39.10 15.70
N ILE A 171 12.90 38.69 15.68
CA ILE A 171 11.80 39.56 15.23
C ILE A 171 11.69 40.76 16.15
N THR A 172 11.74 40.53 17.47
CA THR A 172 11.66 41.58 18.49
C THR A 172 12.77 42.60 18.29
N GLU A 173 14.01 42.16 18.04
CA GLU A 173 15.15 43.02 17.78
C GLU A 173 14.97 43.87 16.50
N VAL A 174 14.57 43.25 15.39
CA VAL A 174 14.34 43.97 14.13
C VAL A 174 13.23 45.01 14.26
N VAL A 175 12.11 44.63 14.87
CA VAL A 175 10.99 45.54 15.09
C VAL A 175 11.38 46.67 16.05
N TYR A 176 12.11 46.37 17.12
CA TYR A 176 12.58 47.36 18.08
C TYR A 176 13.57 48.35 17.46
N ASN A 177 14.55 47.86 16.68
CA ASN A 177 15.51 48.72 16.00
C ASN A 177 14.81 49.67 15.02
N GLN A 178 13.83 49.19 14.27
CA GLN A 178 13.02 50.06 13.41
C GLN A 178 12.19 51.05 14.24
N TYR A 179 11.59 50.63 15.35
CA TYR A 179 10.85 51.51 16.26
C TYR A 179 11.71 52.66 16.79
N VAL A 180 12.92 52.37 17.25
CA VAL A 180 13.86 53.39 17.75
C VAL A 180 14.25 54.37 16.64
N GLN A 181 14.47 53.91 15.41
CA GLN A 181 14.88 54.78 14.29
C GLN A 181 13.72 55.62 13.74
N THR A 182 12.54 55.01 13.61
CA THR A 182 11.38 55.63 12.94
C THR A 182 10.52 56.45 13.90
N CYS A 183 10.41 56.04 15.17
CA CYS A 183 9.44 56.62 16.11
C CYS A 183 10.02 57.65 17.09
N LYS A 184 11.35 57.87 17.10
CA LYS A 184 12.05 58.85 17.97
C LYS A 184 11.56 60.30 17.83
N GLY A 185 10.96 60.66 16.69
CA GLY A 185 10.46 62.02 16.41
C GLY A 185 8.96 62.25 16.65
N TYR A 186 8.20 61.23 17.08
CA TYR A 186 6.75 61.34 17.26
C TYR A 186 6.41 61.66 18.72
N PRO A 187 6.00 62.90 19.05
CA PRO A 187 5.70 63.25 20.43
C PRO A 187 4.43 62.53 20.89
N LEU A 188 4.56 61.71 21.93
CA LEU A 188 3.49 61.06 22.71
C LEU A 188 2.40 62.03 23.21
N GLY A 189 2.62 63.35 23.13
CA GLY A 189 1.75 64.41 23.65
C GLY A 189 0.80 65.08 22.66
N ARG A 190 0.77 64.72 21.36
CA ARG A 190 -0.13 65.39 20.38
C ARG A 190 -1.40 64.56 20.12
N LEU A 191 -2.13 64.26 21.19
CA LEU A 191 -3.33 63.41 21.24
C LEU A 191 -4.62 64.07 20.66
N GLY A 192 -4.49 64.94 19.64
CA GLY A 192 -5.61 65.79 19.21
C GLY A 192 -5.74 66.09 17.72
N LEU A 193 -4.83 65.64 16.86
CA LEU A 193 -4.95 65.88 15.42
C LEU A 193 -5.36 64.59 14.73
N LYS A 194 -6.54 64.62 14.10
CA LYS A 194 -6.94 63.65 13.07
C LYS A 194 -5.76 63.46 12.11
N PHE A 195 -5.18 62.27 12.14
CA PHE A 195 -4.05 61.87 11.32
C PHE A 195 -4.45 61.93 9.84
N VAL A 196 -4.14 63.05 9.18
CA VAL A 196 -4.04 63.09 7.73
C VAL A 196 -2.55 63.16 7.47
N GLU A 197 -1.89 62.02 7.24
CA GLU A 197 -0.76 61.91 6.29
C GLU A 197 -0.23 60.46 6.15
N THR A 198 -0.26 60.05 4.88
CA THR A 198 -0.03 58.78 4.19
C THR A 198 1.40 58.22 4.24
N ASN A 199 2.11 58.27 5.36
CA ASN A 199 3.49 57.73 5.44
C ASN A 199 3.51 56.33 6.11
N PRO A 200 4.09 55.27 5.51
CA PRO A 200 4.20 53.94 6.14
C PRO A 200 4.90 53.95 7.52
N ALA A 201 5.80 54.91 7.75
CA ALA A 201 6.43 55.15 9.04
C ALA A 201 5.44 55.55 10.16
N SER A 202 4.39 56.33 9.85
CA SER A 202 3.40 56.77 10.83
C SER A 202 2.45 55.63 11.23
N ARG A 203 2.09 54.75 10.29
CA ARG A 203 1.27 53.55 10.57
C ARG A 203 1.95 52.56 11.50
N PHE A 204 3.24 52.30 11.29
CA PHE A 204 4.03 51.42 12.14
C PHE A 204 4.12 51.94 13.58
N CYS A 205 4.49 53.21 13.77
CA CYS A 205 4.56 53.81 15.11
C CYS A 205 3.18 53.84 15.79
N GLN A 206 2.11 54.13 15.05
CA GLN A 206 0.74 54.16 15.57
C GLN A 206 0.27 52.75 15.98
N SER A 207 0.61 51.71 15.21
CA SER A 207 0.31 50.32 15.54
C SER A 207 0.96 49.89 16.86
N VAL A 208 2.26 50.14 17.02
CA VAL A 208 3.01 49.82 18.25
C VAL A 208 2.48 50.63 19.45
N LEU A 209 2.16 51.92 19.26
CA LEU A 209 1.60 52.77 20.30
C LEU A 209 0.21 52.31 20.72
N ASN A 210 -0.69 52.00 19.78
CA ASN A 210 -2.03 51.48 20.09
C ASN A 210 -1.97 50.16 20.87
N ALA A 211 -1.06 49.25 20.48
CA ALA A 211 -0.82 48.01 21.23
C ALA A 211 -0.29 48.28 22.64
N THR A 212 0.54 49.31 22.81
CA THR A 212 1.08 49.73 24.11
C THR A 212 -0.01 50.33 25.00
N PHE A 213 -0.88 51.19 24.46
CA PHE A 213 -2.02 51.77 25.18
C PHE A 213 -3.05 50.71 25.57
N ALA A 214 -3.33 49.73 24.70
CA ALA A 214 -4.23 48.63 25.01
C ALA A 214 -3.73 47.74 26.16
N ALA A 215 -2.41 47.65 26.35
CA ALA A 215 -1.78 46.91 27.44
C ALA A 215 -1.47 47.77 28.69
N SER A 216 -1.78 49.07 28.65
CA SER A 216 -1.46 50.04 29.70
C SER A 216 -2.39 49.95 30.91
N GLN A 217 -1.80 49.86 32.10
CA GLN A 217 -2.52 50.03 33.36
C GLN A 217 -2.36 51.47 33.88
N PRO A 218 -3.39 52.03 34.55
CA PRO A 218 -3.30 53.37 35.12
C PRO A 218 -2.07 53.51 36.04
N LYS A 219 -1.27 54.56 35.82
CA LYS A 219 -0.11 54.97 36.65
C LYS A 219 1.12 54.05 36.61
N LYS A 220 1.24 53.10 35.68
CA LYS A 220 2.50 52.38 35.41
C LYS A 220 3.07 52.79 34.07
N GLY A 221 4.33 53.24 34.05
CA GLY A 221 5.08 53.43 32.80
C GLY A 221 5.33 52.07 32.15
N ILE A 222 5.05 51.95 30.84
CA ILE A 222 5.29 50.72 30.08
C ILE A 222 6.42 50.95 29.09
N SER A 223 7.42 50.06 29.13
CA SER A 223 8.44 49.95 28.08
C SER A 223 7.83 49.32 26.82
N SER A 224 8.18 49.83 25.65
CA SER A 224 7.69 49.30 24.35
C SER A 224 8.22 47.90 24.03
N ILE A 225 9.33 47.47 24.65
CA ILE A 225 9.99 46.17 24.42
C ILE A 225 9.07 44.97 24.70
N PRO A 226 8.47 44.81 25.91
CA PRO A 226 7.60 43.68 26.21
C PRO A 226 6.35 43.60 25.31
N ILE A 227 5.86 44.75 24.83
CA ILE A 227 4.73 44.79 23.90
C ILE A 227 5.14 44.28 22.53
N ILE A 228 6.27 44.78 21.99
CA ILE A 228 6.83 44.29 20.73
C ILE A 228 7.11 42.79 20.79
N GLN A 229 7.63 42.30 21.91
CA GLN A 229 7.85 40.88 22.13
C GLN A 229 6.55 40.07 22.09
N ARG A 230 5.48 40.54 22.76
CA ARG A 230 4.17 39.87 22.71
C ARG A 230 3.57 39.88 21.30
N THR A 231 3.71 40.98 20.55
CA THR A 231 3.27 41.04 19.16
C THR A 231 4.06 40.08 18.27
N ALA A 232 5.37 39.98 18.47
CA ALA A 232 6.21 39.00 17.78
C ALA A 232 5.81 37.56 18.10
N GLN A 233 5.49 37.26 19.37
CA GLN A 233 4.98 35.95 19.78
C GLN A 233 3.65 35.60 19.09
N ASN A 234 2.72 36.55 19.01
CA ASN A 234 1.44 36.33 18.35
C ASN A 234 1.63 36.04 16.85
N ILE A 235 2.49 36.79 16.16
CA ILE A 235 2.80 36.57 14.74
C ILE A 235 3.43 35.19 14.52
N VAL A 236 4.38 34.79 15.38
CA VAL A 236 5.01 33.47 15.29
C VAL A 236 3.99 32.36 15.55
N SER A 237 3.13 32.52 16.55
CA SER A 237 2.09 31.53 16.87
C SER A 237 1.06 31.39 15.75
N GLU A 238 0.66 32.48 15.10
CA GLU A 238 -0.26 32.43 13.96
C GLU A 238 0.41 31.79 12.74
N ALA A 239 1.67 32.15 12.48
CA ALA A 239 2.47 31.55 11.41
C ALA A 239 2.72 30.05 11.61
N GLU A 240 2.84 29.58 12.85
CA GLU A 240 2.91 28.15 13.18
C GLU A 240 1.62 27.41 12.79
N GLY A 241 0.45 28.01 13.04
CA GLY A 241 -0.82 27.46 12.59
C GLY A 241 -0.87 27.30 11.07
N VAL A 242 -0.50 28.35 10.33
CA VAL A 242 -0.42 28.33 8.86
C VAL A 242 0.61 27.30 8.36
N ALA A 243 1.77 27.23 9.01
CA ALA A 243 2.83 26.28 8.68
C ALA A 243 2.40 24.83 8.90
N ALA A 244 1.68 24.55 10.00
CA ALA A 244 1.15 23.22 10.30
C ALA A 244 0.12 22.78 9.25
N VAL A 245 -0.82 23.66 8.88
CA VAL A 245 -1.80 23.38 7.84
C VAL A 245 -1.10 23.10 6.50
N ALA A 246 -0.11 23.91 6.11
CA ALA A 246 0.64 23.69 4.88
C ALA A 246 1.42 22.37 4.89
N ALA A 247 1.98 21.97 6.04
CA ALA A 247 2.64 20.68 6.20
C ALA A 247 1.66 19.51 6.00
N GLU A 248 0.46 19.57 6.59
CA GLU A 248 -0.56 18.53 6.42
C GLU A 248 -1.05 18.43 4.98
N VAL A 249 -1.32 19.57 4.32
CA VAL A 249 -1.71 19.60 2.90
C VAL A 249 -0.62 18.97 2.01
N ALA A 250 0.65 19.24 2.31
CA ALA A 250 1.76 18.65 1.58
C ALA A 250 1.91 17.14 1.85
N ARG A 251 1.65 16.68 3.08
CA ARG A 251 1.61 15.24 3.41
C ARG A 251 0.53 14.53 2.62
N GLU A 252 -0.69 15.07 2.65
CA GLU A 252 -1.84 14.50 1.95
C GLU A 252 -1.62 14.48 0.43
N SER A 253 -1.07 15.56 -0.13
CA SER A 253 -0.72 15.62 -1.55
C SER A 253 0.32 14.56 -1.93
N ALA A 254 1.37 14.38 -1.12
CA ALA A 254 2.41 13.37 -1.36
C ALA A 254 1.87 11.94 -1.22
N THR A 255 0.99 11.66 -0.25
CA THR A 255 0.34 10.35 -0.13
C THR A 255 -0.56 10.05 -1.32
N ASN A 256 -1.36 11.03 -1.76
CA ASN A 256 -2.24 10.88 -2.92
C ASN A 256 -1.44 10.65 -4.21
N ALA A 257 -0.28 11.32 -4.36
CA ALA A 257 0.61 11.09 -5.50
C ALA A 257 1.15 9.65 -5.53
N ILE A 258 1.53 9.09 -4.38
CA ILE A 258 1.96 7.69 -4.27
C ILE A 258 0.82 6.73 -4.61
N GLU A 259 -0.39 6.97 -4.10
CA GLU A 259 -1.57 6.16 -4.40
C GLU A 259 -1.88 6.14 -5.90
N VAL A 260 -1.89 7.30 -6.55
CA VAL A 260 -2.13 7.42 -8.00
C VAL A 260 -1.04 6.69 -8.78
N GLN A 261 0.24 6.87 -8.40
CA GLN A 261 1.35 6.21 -9.06
C GLN A 261 1.26 4.68 -8.95
N GLN A 262 1.00 4.15 -7.77
CA GLN A 262 0.87 2.71 -7.53
C GLN A 262 -0.33 2.13 -8.28
N THR A 263 -1.48 2.81 -8.24
CA THR A 263 -2.69 2.40 -8.97
C THR A 263 -2.44 2.33 -10.48
N ASN A 264 -1.73 3.31 -11.04
CA ASN A 264 -1.37 3.33 -12.45
C ASN A 264 -0.42 2.18 -12.84
N VAL A 265 0.61 1.93 -12.03
CA VAL A 265 1.55 0.83 -12.25
C VAL A 265 0.84 -0.52 -12.21
N ILE A 266 -0.02 -0.75 -11.21
CA ILE A 266 -0.78 -2.00 -11.07
C ILE A 266 -1.77 -2.18 -12.23
N ASN A 267 -2.51 -1.13 -12.59
CA ASN A 267 -3.43 -1.21 -13.73
C ASN A 267 -2.69 -1.48 -15.05
N ALA A 268 -1.53 -0.86 -15.28
CA ALA A 268 -0.72 -1.14 -16.46
C ALA A 268 -0.26 -2.62 -16.52
N ILE A 269 0.22 -3.16 -15.40
CA ILE A 269 0.60 -4.57 -15.30
C ILE A 269 -0.61 -5.49 -15.55
N PHE A 270 -1.75 -5.20 -14.94
CA PHE A 270 -2.97 -5.99 -15.12
C PHE A 270 -3.43 -6.01 -16.58
N MET A 271 -3.47 -4.85 -17.24
CA MET A 271 -3.85 -4.74 -18.65
C MET A 271 -2.90 -5.54 -19.54
N SER A 272 -1.59 -5.53 -19.25
CA SER A 272 -0.61 -6.33 -20.01
C SER A 272 -0.82 -7.84 -19.89
N LYS A 273 -1.36 -8.33 -18.76
CA LYS A 273 -1.65 -9.75 -18.55
C LYS A 273 -3.00 -10.14 -19.12
N GLN A 274 -3.98 -9.24 -19.08
CA GLN A 274 -5.31 -9.48 -19.64
C GLN A 274 -5.27 -9.67 -21.16
N THR A 275 -4.47 -8.89 -21.89
CA THR A 275 -4.28 -9.06 -23.34
C THR A 275 -3.70 -10.43 -23.68
N ALA A 276 -2.73 -10.92 -22.91
CA ALA A 276 -2.16 -12.26 -23.09
C ALA A 276 -3.19 -13.38 -22.86
N ILE A 277 -4.04 -13.24 -21.83
CA ILE A 277 -5.12 -14.19 -21.55
C ILE A 277 -6.14 -14.19 -22.69
N ILE A 278 -6.59 -13.01 -23.14
CA ILE A 278 -7.54 -12.90 -24.26
C ILE A 278 -6.97 -13.52 -25.53
N ALA A 279 -5.71 -13.26 -25.86
CA ALA A 279 -5.05 -13.85 -27.02
C ALA A 279 -5.03 -15.39 -26.95
N SER A 280 -4.76 -15.96 -25.77
CA SER A 280 -4.80 -17.42 -25.57
C SER A 280 -6.20 -18.01 -25.77
N VAL A 281 -7.25 -17.33 -25.29
CA VAL A 281 -8.65 -17.76 -25.45
C VAL A 281 -9.06 -17.70 -26.92
N VAL A 282 -8.70 -16.63 -27.62
CA VAL A 282 -8.96 -16.49 -29.06
C VAL A 282 -8.26 -17.60 -29.86
N ALA A 283 -7.00 -17.92 -29.53
CA ALA A 283 -6.27 -19.02 -30.17
C ALA A 283 -6.96 -20.37 -29.97
N ILE A 284 -7.44 -20.66 -28.75
CA ILE A 284 -8.21 -21.89 -28.47
C ILE A 284 -9.50 -21.94 -29.29
N LEU A 285 -10.25 -20.83 -29.38
CA LEU A 285 -11.48 -20.77 -30.16
C LEU A 285 -11.24 -21.02 -31.66
N ILE A 286 -10.15 -20.52 -32.23
CA ILE A 286 -9.77 -20.77 -33.63
C ILE A 286 -9.48 -22.26 -33.85
N ILE A 287 -8.73 -22.91 -32.95
CA ILE A 287 -8.42 -24.34 -33.05
C ILE A 287 -9.71 -25.17 -33.00
N VAL A 288 -10.62 -24.86 -32.08
CA VAL A 288 -11.92 -25.54 -31.93
C VAL A 288 -12.78 -25.36 -33.19
N LEU A 289 -12.82 -24.16 -33.78
CA LEU A 289 -13.52 -23.90 -35.03
C LEU A 289 -12.96 -24.72 -36.21
N ILE A 290 -11.64 -24.81 -36.34
CA ILE A 290 -10.99 -25.64 -37.38
C ILE A 290 -11.36 -27.11 -37.18
N MET A 291 -11.29 -27.63 -35.95
CA MET A 291 -11.70 -29.01 -35.65
C MET A 291 -13.16 -29.28 -36.01
N LEU A 292 -14.06 -28.33 -35.73
CA LEU A 292 -15.48 -28.41 -36.10
C LEU A 292 -15.69 -28.46 -37.62
N ILE A 293 -15.00 -27.61 -38.39
CA ILE A 293 -15.11 -27.59 -39.86
C ILE A 293 -14.63 -28.91 -40.45
N ILE A 294 -13.45 -29.41 -40.03
CA ILE A 294 -12.92 -30.71 -40.48
C ILE A 294 -13.89 -31.83 -40.11
N TYR A 295 -14.40 -31.84 -38.88
CA TYR A 295 -15.38 -32.81 -38.42
C TYR A 295 -16.65 -32.81 -39.29
N LEU A 296 -17.19 -31.63 -39.62
CA LEU A 296 -18.36 -31.49 -40.49
C LEU A 296 -18.09 -32.01 -41.91
N ILE A 297 -16.92 -31.72 -42.50
CA ILE A 297 -16.52 -32.22 -43.82
C ILE A 297 -16.44 -33.76 -43.81
N VAL A 298 -15.75 -34.34 -42.82
CA VAL A 298 -15.62 -35.80 -42.68
C VAL A 298 -16.99 -36.45 -42.49
N ARG A 299 -17.83 -35.88 -41.63
CA ARG A 299 -19.20 -36.35 -41.38
C ARG A 299 -20.06 -36.29 -42.64
N TYR A 300 -19.96 -35.20 -43.41
CA TYR A 300 -20.67 -35.04 -44.67
C TYR A 300 -20.24 -36.09 -45.70
N ARG A 301 -18.93 -36.32 -45.85
CA ARG A 301 -18.39 -37.36 -46.75
C ARG A 301 -18.85 -38.77 -46.36
N ARG A 302 -18.87 -39.11 -45.05
CA ARG A 302 -19.38 -40.42 -44.57
C ARG A 302 -20.85 -40.60 -44.93
N LYS A 303 -21.70 -39.59 -44.69
CA LYS A 303 -23.13 -39.65 -45.06
C LYS A 303 -23.34 -39.81 -46.56
N LYS A 304 -22.57 -39.10 -47.40
CA LYS A 304 -22.66 -39.23 -48.88
C LYS A 304 -22.26 -40.64 -49.36
N LYS A 305 -21.23 -41.25 -48.76
CA LYS A 305 -20.85 -42.64 -49.08
C LYS A 305 -21.93 -43.65 -48.70
N MET A 306 -22.65 -43.45 -47.59
CA MET A 306 -23.73 -44.35 -47.18
C MET A 306 -24.92 -44.31 -48.15
N LYS A 307 -25.30 -43.13 -48.65
CA LYS A 307 -26.39 -42.99 -49.63
C LYS A 307 -26.09 -43.63 -50.99
N LYS A 308 -24.81 -43.71 -51.40
CA LYS A 308 -24.39 -44.38 -52.64
C LYS A 308 -24.42 -45.92 -52.58
N LYS A 309 -24.56 -46.52 -51.40
CA LYS A 309 -24.64 -47.99 -51.24
C LYS A 309 -26.08 -48.52 -51.19
N LEU A 310 -27.06 -47.61 -51.13
CA LEU A 310 -28.49 -47.90 -51.03
C LEU A 310 -29.23 -47.70 -52.37
N GLN A 311 -28.51 -47.30 -53.41
CA GLN A 311 -28.90 -47.38 -54.82
C GLN A 311 -28.06 -48.47 -55.47
#